data_AF-A0AA38M5Y8-F1
#
_entry.id   AF-A0AA38M5Y8-F1
#
_cell.length_a   1.000
_cell.length_b   1.000
_cell.length_c   1.000
_cell.angle_alpha   90.00
_cell.angle_beta   90.00
_cell.angle_gamma   90.00
#
_symmetry.space_group_name_H-M   'P 1'
#
loop_
_entity.id
_entity.type
_entity.pdbx_description
1 polymer ?
#
loop_
_entity_poly.entity_id
_entity_poly.type
_entity_poly.pdbx_seq_one_letter_code
_entity_poly.pdbx_strand_id
1 'polypeptide(L)'
;MADTNTVQKAALINFNCTTCKRPVIKKKVICVNCKATFHQSCAQRTNCCSKKSTIAYHENESFADDGDDDIEENVTSQDILTNLQWENMKLKATIAEMSTTIELLKEQLHFSRTEVDTLTKQLKQVKNTSILGKYASVDMVNERFHQIINEIHQIKIDLYNKTANSIVSVEKPQCAIDKRLISTGTAADYKKTKNAQLMHDKQLQIMNEIIYLNEDDNKTQHDADDDVFQDGFKLVTHKKRGNKNEKQLNSDSSPKGKPSLNEKRRSKPIVGSGVSSSGNTLVGVPKRNKTSSFHISRLLPGTTVEDVVALFASTSSEVNCEKMSSKHPEVYSSFKITVPNSLTESVMDPNFWPSGVTVNKFFWKRTNQNQVA
;
A
#
# COMPACT_ATOMS: atom_id res chain seq x y z
N MET A 1 -16.28 -18.07 36.55
CA MET A 1 -15.28 -17.95 35.47
C MET A 1 -15.25 -19.30 34.77
N ALA A 2 -15.93 -19.41 33.63
CA ALA A 2 -16.10 -20.67 32.91
C ALA A 2 -15.46 -20.54 31.52
N ASP A 3 -14.45 -21.38 31.27
CA ASP A 3 -13.75 -21.49 30.00
C ASP A 3 -14.65 -22.17 28.97
N THR A 4 -14.99 -21.45 27.90
CA THR A 4 -15.66 -21.98 26.72
C THR A 4 -14.76 -21.80 25.50
N ASN A 5 -13.79 -22.71 25.35
CA ASN A 5 -12.98 -22.80 24.15
C ASN A 5 -13.21 -24.16 23.46
N THR A 6 -14.44 -24.34 22.99
CA THR A 6 -14.83 -25.49 22.17
C THR A 6 -14.59 -25.14 20.71
N VAL A 7 -13.35 -25.34 20.24
CA VAL A 7 -13.00 -25.25 18.81
C VAL A 7 -13.77 -26.34 18.06
N GLN A 8 -14.81 -25.94 17.35
CA GLN A 8 -15.54 -26.81 16.42
C GLN A 8 -14.58 -27.30 15.33
N LYS A 9 -14.16 -28.56 15.41
CA LYS A 9 -13.57 -29.29 14.27
C LYS A 9 -14.64 -29.39 13.18
N ALA A 10 -14.62 -28.48 12.22
CA ALA A 10 -15.45 -28.59 11.02
C ALA A 10 -15.18 -29.94 10.35
N ALA A 11 -16.21 -30.79 10.27
CA ALA A 11 -16.13 -32.06 9.57
C ALA A 11 -15.68 -31.79 8.13
N LEU A 12 -14.52 -32.35 7.75
CA LEU A 12 -14.05 -32.32 6.38
C LEU A 12 -14.99 -33.19 5.54
N ILE A 13 -16.02 -32.56 4.96
CA ILE A 13 -16.91 -33.20 4.00
C ILE A 13 -16.06 -33.61 2.79
N ASN A 14 -15.82 -34.91 2.63
CA ASN A 14 -15.11 -35.46 1.48
C ASN A 14 -16.02 -35.35 0.25
N PHE A 15 -15.72 -34.40 -0.63
CA PHE A 15 -16.42 -34.24 -1.90
C PHE A 15 -15.80 -35.16 -2.96
N ASN A 16 -16.58 -36.08 -3.51
CA ASN A 16 -16.17 -36.97 -4.60
C ASN A 16 -16.64 -36.43 -5.95
N CYS A 17 -15.77 -36.50 -6.95
CA CYS A 17 -16.09 -36.07 -8.31
C CYS A 17 -17.23 -36.93 -8.88
N THR A 18 -18.29 -36.30 -9.37
CA THR A 18 -19.47 -37.04 -9.85
C THR A 18 -19.15 -37.91 -11.07
N THR A 19 -18.22 -37.50 -11.93
CA THR A 19 -17.79 -38.24 -13.13
C THR A 19 -16.90 -39.44 -12.78
N CYS A 20 -15.78 -39.22 -12.10
CA CYS A 20 -14.76 -40.27 -11.91
C CYS A 20 -14.79 -40.93 -10.52
N LYS A 21 -15.70 -40.50 -9.64
CA LYS A 21 -15.90 -40.96 -8.25
C LYS A 21 -14.69 -40.82 -7.32
N ARG A 22 -13.59 -40.19 -7.76
CA ARG A 22 -12.40 -39.92 -6.93
C ARG A 22 -12.56 -38.62 -6.11
N PRO A 23 -11.95 -38.52 -4.92
CA PRO A 23 -12.03 -37.32 -4.09
C PRO A 23 -11.46 -36.07 -4.79
N VAL A 24 -12.12 -34.93 -4.59
CA VAL A 24 -11.73 -33.63 -5.17
C VAL A 24 -10.87 -32.86 -4.18
N ILE A 25 -9.58 -33.20 -4.14
CA ILE A 25 -8.64 -32.69 -3.13
C ILE A 25 -8.25 -31.22 -3.40
N LYS A 26 -8.20 -30.78 -4.67
CA LYS A 26 -7.73 -29.44 -5.07
C LYS A 26 -8.53 -28.90 -6.25
N LYS A 27 -8.93 -27.61 -6.18
CA LYS A 27 -9.69 -26.87 -7.20
C LYS A 27 -10.95 -27.60 -7.67
N LYS A 28 -11.97 -27.61 -6.81
CA LYS A 28 -13.30 -28.15 -7.16
C LYS A 28 -14.04 -27.19 -8.08
N VAL A 29 -14.65 -27.73 -9.12
CA VAL A 29 -15.66 -27.03 -9.92
C VAL A 29 -17.01 -27.52 -9.43
N ILE A 30 -17.87 -26.59 -9.03
CA ILE A 30 -19.24 -26.90 -8.60
C ILE A 30 -20.17 -26.44 -9.71
N CYS A 31 -20.98 -27.35 -10.24
CA CYS A 31 -21.99 -26.97 -11.21
C CYS A 31 -23.06 -26.09 -10.53
N VAL A 32 -23.41 -24.97 -11.15
CA VAL A 32 -24.34 -23.99 -10.57
C VAL A 32 -25.75 -24.58 -10.42
N ASN A 33 -26.19 -25.41 -11.37
CA ASN A 33 -27.49 -26.10 -11.37
C ASN A 33 -27.53 -27.29 -10.42
N CYS A 34 -26.81 -28.37 -10.74
CA CYS A 34 -26.91 -29.65 -10.03
C CYS A 34 -26.16 -29.66 -8.68
N LYS A 35 -25.38 -28.62 -8.35
CA LYS A 35 -24.42 -28.56 -7.22
C LYS A 35 -23.42 -29.71 -7.14
N ALA A 36 -23.36 -30.56 -8.16
CA ALA A 36 -22.39 -31.64 -8.26
C ALA A 36 -20.97 -31.10 -8.32
N THR A 37 -20.05 -31.85 -7.71
CA THR A 37 -18.62 -31.48 -7.64
C THR A 37 -17.84 -32.25 -8.68
N PHE A 38 -16.94 -31.56 -9.37
CA PHE A 38 -16.10 -32.12 -10.42
C PHE A 38 -14.64 -31.71 -10.24
N HIS A 39 -13.72 -32.55 -10.72
CA HIS A 39 -12.38 -32.08 -11.07
C HIS A 39 -12.49 -31.13 -12.26
N GLN A 40 -11.59 -30.15 -12.35
CA GLN A 40 -11.57 -29.19 -13.46
C GLN A 40 -11.51 -29.89 -14.84
N SER A 41 -10.74 -30.96 -14.98
CA SER A 41 -10.66 -31.75 -16.21
C SER A 41 -11.93 -32.58 -16.48
N CYS A 42 -12.63 -33.04 -15.44
CA CYS A 42 -13.90 -33.76 -15.60
C CYS A 42 -15.03 -32.80 -16.00
N ALA A 43 -15.07 -31.59 -15.42
CA ALA A 43 -16.06 -30.57 -15.77
C ALA A 43 -15.97 -30.14 -17.24
N GLN A 44 -14.77 -30.15 -17.83
CA GLN A 44 -14.58 -29.82 -19.25
C GLN A 44 -15.02 -30.94 -20.21
N ARG A 45 -15.08 -32.20 -19.74
CA ARG A 45 -15.42 -33.37 -20.56
C ARG A 45 -16.86 -33.83 -20.39
N THR A 46 -17.54 -33.38 -19.34
CA THR A 46 -18.86 -33.86 -18.97
C THR A 46 -19.81 -32.68 -18.83
N ASN A 47 -20.89 -32.67 -19.59
CA ASN A 47 -21.99 -31.75 -19.35
C ASN A 47 -22.78 -32.25 -18.12
N CYS A 48 -22.60 -31.67 -16.92
CA CYS A 48 -23.37 -32.10 -15.71
C CYS A 48 -24.88 -32.00 -15.95
N CYS A 49 -25.29 -30.96 -16.67
CA CYS A 49 -26.68 -30.59 -16.84
C CYS A 49 -26.99 -30.42 -18.32
N SER A 50 -26.62 -31.37 -19.16
CA SER A 50 -27.19 -31.48 -20.51
C SER A 50 -28.67 -31.88 -20.45
N LYS A 51 -29.48 -31.03 -19.82
CA LYS A 51 -30.72 -30.59 -20.43
C LYS A 51 -30.39 -29.26 -21.12
N LYS A 52 -29.67 -29.36 -22.24
CA LYS A 52 -29.88 -28.38 -23.29
C LYS A 52 -31.27 -28.71 -23.83
N SER A 53 -32.28 -28.02 -23.33
CA SER A 53 -33.44 -27.71 -24.18
C SER A 53 -32.91 -26.84 -25.32
N THR A 54 -32.27 -27.49 -26.27
CA THR A 54 -32.14 -26.98 -27.61
C THR A 54 -33.24 -27.70 -28.35
N ILE A 55 -34.40 -27.06 -28.46
CA ILE A 55 -35.37 -27.32 -29.51
C ILE A 55 -34.59 -27.08 -30.81
N ALA A 56 -33.98 -28.13 -31.32
CA ALA A 56 -33.43 -28.13 -32.66
C ALA A 56 -34.64 -28.31 -33.58
N TYR A 57 -35.00 -27.25 -34.31
CA TYR A 57 -35.80 -27.40 -35.52
C TYR A 57 -34.94 -28.20 -36.51
N HIS A 58 -35.11 -29.52 -36.49
CA HIS A 58 -34.67 -30.39 -37.56
C HIS A 58 -35.81 -30.46 -38.57
N GLU A 59 -35.66 -29.74 -39.68
CA GLU A 59 -36.43 -30.06 -40.87
C GLU A 59 -35.89 -31.37 -41.45
N ASN A 60 -36.80 -32.33 -41.55
CA ASN A 60 -36.85 -33.43 -42.51
C ASN A 60 -35.56 -34.24 -42.74
N GLU A 61 -35.54 -35.47 -42.23
CA GLU A 61 -35.39 -36.62 -43.11
C GLU A 61 -35.98 -37.87 -42.47
N SER A 62 -36.83 -38.52 -43.25
CA SER A 62 -37.64 -39.69 -42.94
C SER A 62 -36.81 -40.88 -42.47
N PHE A 63 -37.11 -41.40 -41.28
CA PHE A 63 -36.78 -42.77 -40.91
C PHE A 63 -37.95 -43.37 -40.13
N ALA A 64 -38.44 -44.50 -40.63
CA ALA A 64 -39.54 -45.29 -40.11
C ALA A 64 -39.25 -45.72 -38.67
N ASP A 65 -40.22 -45.55 -37.76
CA ASP A 65 -41.08 -46.64 -37.28
C ASP A 65 -40.34 -47.55 -36.31
N ASP A 66 -40.48 -47.24 -35.02
CA ASP A 66 -40.75 -48.22 -33.95
C ASP A 66 -41.30 -47.40 -32.76
N GLY A 67 -42.60 -47.55 -32.54
CA GLY A 67 -43.37 -46.76 -31.57
C GLY A 67 -42.92 -46.99 -30.14
N ASP A 68 -42.43 -45.92 -29.52
CA ASP A 68 -42.56 -45.68 -28.10
C ASP A 68 -43.57 -44.54 -27.93
N ASP A 69 -44.72 -44.85 -27.32
CA ASP A 69 -45.74 -43.87 -26.96
C ASP A 69 -45.14 -42.88 -25.95
N ASP A 70 -44.54 -41.81 -26.48
CA ASP A 70 -44.11 -40.64 -25.73
C ASP A 70 -45.36 -39.99 -25.12
N ILE A 71 -45.66 -40.38 -23.88
CA ILE A 71 -46.58 -39.68 -22.99
C ILE A 71 -45.97 -38.29 -22.77
N GLU A 72 -46.37 -37.32 -23.59
CA GLU A 72 -46.13 -35.91 -23.33
C GLU A 72 -46.73 -35.59 -21.94
N GLU A 73 -45.87 -35.52 -20.92
CA GLU A 73 -46.23 -35.00 -19.61
C GLU A 73 -46.72 -33.57 -19.80
N ASN A 74 -48.05 -33.43 -19.85
CA ASN A 74 -48.74 -32.16 -19.91
C ASN A 74 -48.51 -31.44 -18.58
N VAL A 75 -47.38 -30.75 -18.45
CA VAL A 75 -47.07 -29.85 -17.35
C VAL A 75 -48.17 -28.80 -17.33
N THR A 76 -49.04 -28.86 -16.33
CA THR A 76 -50.19 -27.99 -16.29
C THR A 76 -49.75 -26.56 -15.96
N SER A 77 -50.45 -25.55 -16.49
CA SER A 77 -50.21 -24.15 -16.11
C SER A 77 -50.25 -23.93 -14.58
N GLN A 78 -50.94 -24.80 -13.86
CA GLN A 78 -51.00 -24.80 -12.40
C GLN A 78 -49.65 -25.18 -11.75
N ASP A 79 -48.91 -26.14 -12.31
CA ASP A 79 -47.60 -26.55 -11.81
C ASP A 79 -46.57 -25.43 -12.00
N ILE A 80 -46.65 -24.70 -13.12
CA ILE A 80 -45.81 -23.53 -13.38
C ILE A 80 -46.11 -22.42 -12.35
N LEU A 81 -47.39 -22.14 -12.10
CA LEU A 81 -47.80 -21.10 -11.15
C LEU A 81 -47.34 -21.41 -9.71
N THR A 82 -47.50 -22.66 -9.28
CA THR A 82 -47.08 -23.08 -7.93
C THR A 82 -45.56 -23.03 -7.77
N ASN A 83 -44.79 -23.38 -8.80
CA ASN A 83 -43.33 -23.22 -8.78
C ASN A 83 -42.91 -21.74 -8.69
N LEU A 84 -43.52 -20.86 -9.48
CA LEU A 84 -43.23 -19.41 -9.43
C LEU A 84 -43.61 -18.79 -8.08
N GLN A 85 -44.69 -19.26 -7.44
CA GLN A 85 -45.06 -18.82 -6.10
C GLN A 85 -44.03 -19.25 -5.06
N TRP A 86 -43.52 -20.48 -5.15
CA TRP A 86 -42.48 -20.98 -4.27
C TRP A 86 -41.16 -20.20 -4.43
N GLU A 87 -40.74 -19.92 -5.67
CA GLU A 87 -39.55 -19.10 -5.94
C GLU A 87 -39.70 -17.68 -5.40
N ASN A 88 -40.87 -17.05 -5.56
CA ASN A 88 -41.16 -15.74 -4.98
C ASN A 88 -41.09 -15.74 -3.45
N MET A 89 -41.61 -16.79 -2.80
CA MET A 89 -41.52 -16.93 -1.35
C MET A 89 -40.06 -17.06 -0.89
N LYS A 90 -39.25 -17.81 -1.63
CA LYS A 90 -37.81 -17.96 -1.36
C LYS A 90 -37.06 -16.65 -1.53
N LEU A 91 -37.33 -15.89 -2.59
CA LEU A 91 -36.74 -14.57 -2.81
C LEU A 91 -37.12 -13.59 -1.69
N LYS A 92 -38.38 -13.57 -1.26
CA LYS A 92 -38.82 -12.75 -0.12
C LYS A 92 -38.08 -13.10 1.16
N ALA A 93 -37.88 -14.38 1.44
CA ALA A 93 -37.11 -14.83 2.60
C ALA A 93 -35.64 -14.36 2.53
N THR A 94 -34.99 -14.48 1.37
CA THR A 94 -33.62 -13.99 1.17
C THR A 94 -33.53 -12.46 1.30
N ILE A 95 -34.50 -11.70 0.79
CA ILE A 95 -34.54 -10.24 0.95
C ILE A 95 -34.66 -9.86 2.43
N ALA A 96 -35.49 -10.58 3.20
CA ALA A 96 -35.62 -10.35 4.63
C ALA A 96 -34.30 -10.62 5.38
N GLU A 97 -33.62 -11.73 5.08
CA GLU A 97 -32.30 -12.08 5.66
C GLU A 97 -31.21 -11.06 5.31
N MET A 98 -31.18 -10.57 4.07
CA MET A 98 -30.25 -9.52 3.68
C MET A 98 -30.56 -8.20 4.38
N SER A 99 -31.85 -7.89 4.59
CA SER A 99 -32.26 -6.67 5.30
C SER A 99 -31.84 -6.69 6.77
N THR A 100 -31.99 -7.82 7.47
CA THR A 100 -31.50 -7.94 8.86
C THR A 100 -29.97 -7.84 8.94
N THR A 101 -29.27 -8.41 7.97
CA THR A 101 -27.79 -8.30 7.88
C THR A 101 -27.34 -6.86 7.69
N ILE A 102 -28.04 -6.10 6.85
CA ILE A 102 -27.76 -4.68 6.61
C ILE A 102 -27.93 -3.87 7.90
N GLU A 103 -29.00 -4.09 8.67
CA GLU A 103 -29.22 -3.40 9.94
C GLU A 103 -28.12 -3.72 10.97
N LEU A 104 -27.71 -4.99 11.09
CA LEU A 104 -26.61 -5.37 11.98
C LEU A 104 -25.28 -4.68 11.60
N LEU A 105 -24.98 -4.58 10.30
CA LEU A 105 -23.78 -3.88 9.82
C LEU A 105 -23.85 -2.37 10.09
N LYS A 106 -25.03 -1.75 10.00
CA LYS A 106 -25.21 -0.34 10.37
C LYS A 106 -24.96 -0.10 11.86
N GLU A 107 -25.45 -0.99 12.73
CA GLU A 107 -25.17 -0.91 14.17
C GLU A 107 -23.68 -1.03 14.47
N GLN A 108 -22.98 -1.96 13.80
CA GLN A 108 -21.53 -2.12 13.95
C GLN A 108 -20.76 -0.87 13.49
N LEU A 109 -21.16 -0.27 12.36
CA LEU A 109 -20.56 0.99 11.88
C LEU A 109 -20.81 2.14 12.86
N HIS A 110 -22.00 2.24 13.43
CA HIS A 110 -22.32 3.23 14.44
C HIS A 110 -21.43 3.05 15.69
N PHE A 111 -21.27 1.82 16.17
CA PHE A 111 -20.39 1.51 17.29
C PHE A 111 -18.94 1.94 17.02
N SER A 112 -18.35 1.53 15.88
CA SER A 112 -16.98 1.93 15.52
C SER A 112 -16.81 3.44 15.39
N ARG A 113 -17.84 4.15 14.89
CA ARG A 113 -17.81 5.62 14.83
C ARG A 113 -17.75 6.25 16.22
N THR A 114 -18.56 5.77 17.15
CA THR A 114 -18.55 6.27 18.54
C THR A 114 -17.23 6.00 19.26
N GLU A 115 -16.58 4.87 18.96
CA GLU A 115 -15.26 4.53 19.48
C GLU A 115 -14.18 5.49 18.96
N VAL A 116 -14.17 5.75 17.64
CA VAL A 116 -13.25 6.73 17.02
C VAL A 116 -13.46 8.13 17.60
N ASP A 117 -14.70 8.57 17.80
CA ASP A 117 -15.01 9.87 18.42
C ASP A 117 -14.50 9.94 19.86
N THR A 118 -14.62 8.84 20.61
CA THR A 118 -14.14 8.75 21.99
C THR A 118 -12.61 8.82 22.06
N LEU A 119 -11.91 8.04 21.21
CA LEU A 119 -10.45 8.07 21.12
C LEU A 119 -9.95 9.45 20.67
N THR A 120 -10.65 10.10 19.75
CA THR A 120 -10.33 11.46 19.30
C THR A 120 -10.44 12.47 20.44
N LYS A 121 -11.48 12.36 21.28
CA LYS A 121 -11.63 13.20 22.48
C LYS A 121 -10.49 12.96 23.48
N GLN A 122 -10.14 11.70 23.74
CA GLN A 122 -9.02 11.34 24.61
C GLN A 122 -7.69 11.91 24.09
N LEU A 123 -7.44 11.82 22.79
CA LEU A 123 -6.23 12.35 22.17
C LEU A 123 -6.14 13.87 22.30
N LYS A 124 -7.26 14.59 22.14
CA LYS A 124 -7.32 16.04 22.40
C LYS A 124 -7.02 16.36 23.87
N GLN A 125 -7.52 15.57 24.81
CA GLN A 125 -7.25 15.77 26.24
C GLN A 125 -5.77 15.55 26.56
N VAL A 126 -5.14 14.48 26.04
CA VAL A 126 -3.71 14.20 26.22
C VAL A 126 -2.85 15.29 25.57
N LYS A 127 -3.24 15.80 24.40
CA LYS A 127 -2.53 16.90 23.76
C LYS A 127 -2.55 18.16 24.62
N ASN A 128 -3.70 18.49 25.21
CA ASN A 128 -3.83 19.66 26.09
C ASN A 128 -3.02 19.52 27.38
N THR A 129 -2.99 18.33 28.01
CA THR A 129 -2.18 18.10 29.22
C THR A 129 -0.68 18.01 28.94
N SER A 130 -0.28 17.42 27.81
CA SER A 130 1.13 17.29 27.42
C SER A 130 1.75 18.61 26.98
N ILE A 131 0.96 19.49 26.34
CA ILE A 131 1.37 20.85 26.01
C ILE A 131 1.52 21.66 27.31
N LEU A 132 0.54 21.69 28.23
CA LEU A 132 0.70 22.45 29.47
C LEU A 132 1.92 22.02 30.32
N GLY A 133 2.28 20.73 30.33
CA GLY A 133 3.47 20.25 31.05
C GLY A 133 4.82 20.63 30.41
N LYS A 134 4.87 20.91 29.10
CA LYS A 134 6.12 21.25 28.40
C LYS A 134 6.37 22.75 28.31
N TYR A 135 5.33 23.57 28.20
CA TYR A 135 5.49 25.03 28.08
C TYR A 135 5.85 25.69 29.42
N ALA A 136 5.40 25.14 30.55
CA ALA A 136 5.86 25.59 31.87
C ALA A 136 7.39 25.45 32.05
N SER A 137 8.01 24.46 31.40
CA SER A 137 9.47 24.28 31.41
C SER A 137 10.20 25.20 30.44
N VAL A 138 9.60 25.54 29.29
CA VAL A 138 10.25 26.38 28.28
C VAL A 138 10.23 27.84 28.69
N ASP A 139 9.12 28.31 29.27
CA ASP A 139 9.01 29.69 29.76
C ASP A 139 9.96 29.94 30.94
N MET A 140 10.11 28.97 31.87
CA MET A 140 11.11 29.04 32.94
C MET A 140 12.55 29.06 32.42
N VAL A 141 12.85 28.29 31.37
CA VAL A 141 14.18 28.28 30.75
C VAL A 141 14.45 29.60 30.02
N ASN A 142 13.46 30.14 29.30
CA ASN A 142 13.57 31.45 28.64
C ASN A 142 13.73 32.59 29.64
N GLU A 143 12.98 32.57 30.74
CA GLU A 143 13.11 33.58 31.80
C GLU A 143 14.51 33.53 32.43
N ARG A 144 15.03 32.33 32.71
CA ARG A 144 16.40 32.18 33.20
C ARG A 144 17.44 32.62 32.18
N PHE A 145 17.21 32.38 30.90
CA PHE A 145 18.10 32.80 29.81
C PHE A 145 18.17 34.33 29.71
N HIS A 146 17.03 35.03 29.78
CA HIS A 146 16.98 36.48 29.82
C HIS A 146 17.68 37.06 31.05
N GLN A 147 17.57 36.39 32.21
CA GLN A 147 18.26 36.79 33.43
C GLN A 147 19.79 36.72 33.26
N ILE A 148 20.30 35.64 32.66
CA ILE A 148 21.74 35.47 32.35
C ILE A 148 22.24 36.54 31.38
N ILE A 149 21.46 36.88 30.35
CA ILE A 149 21.83 37.96 29.40
C ILE A 149 21.98 39.30 30.14
N ASN A 150 21.07 39.62 31.05
CA ASN A 150 21.13 40.85 31.84
C ASN A 150 22.34 40.87 32.79
N GLU A 151 22.66 39.74 33.42
CA GLU A 151 23.85 39.60 34.27
C GLU A 151 25.14 39.83 33.46
N ILE A 152 25.26 39.22 32.27
CA ILE A 152 26.40 39.42 31.36
C ILE A 152 26.51 40.90 30.95
N HIS A 153 25.37 41.54 30.66
CA HIS A 153 25.35 42.95 30.29
C HIS A 153 25.87 43.84 31.41
N GLN A 154 25.52 43.55 32.67
CA GLN A 154 26.03 44.31 33.81
C GLN A 154 27.52 44.10 34.06
N ILE A 155 27.99 42.86 33.97
CA ILE A 155 29.44 42.58 34.07
C ILE A 155 30.21 43.38 33.02
N LYS A 156 29.67 43.51 31.80
CA LYS A 156 30.30 44.29 30.73
C LYS A 156 30.36 45.79 31.06
N ILE A 157 29.29 46.34 31.64
CA ILE A 157 29.25 47.75 32.09
C ILE A 157 30.28 47.97 33.20
N ASP A 158 30.34 47.09 34.19
CA ASP A 158 31.28 47.19 35.31
C ASP A 158 32.74 47.15 34.85
N LEU A 159 33.06 46.25 33.91
CA LEU A 159 34.39 46.18 33.30
C LEU A 159 34.73 47.48 32.55
N TYR A 160 33.80 48.03 31.79
CA TYR A 160 34.01 49.29 31.08
C TYR A 160 34.33 50.44 32.05
N ASN A 161 33.53 50.58 33.11
CA ASN A 161 33.72 51.61 34.13
C ASN A 161 35.04 51.44 34.90
N LYS A 162 35.42 50.20 35.22
CA LYS A 162 36.68 49.89 35.90
C LYS A 162 37.90 50.25 35.04
N THR A 163 37.80 50.03 33.73
CA THR A 163 38.87 50.37 32.78
C THR A 163 38.97 51.88 32.57
N ALA A 164 37.83 52.57 32.45
CA ALA A 164 37.77 54.03 32.31
C ALA A 164 38.39 54.76 33.52
N ASN A 165 38.11 54.27 34.74
CA ASN A 165 38.67 54.85 35.96
C ASN A 165 40.15 54.53 36.18
N SER A 166 40.66 53.43 35.61
CA SER A 166 42.08 53.07 35.73
C SER A 166 43.02 53.87 34.82
N ILE A 167 42.50 54.61 33.83
CA ILE A 167 43.30 55.36 32.84
C ILE A 167 43.62 56.79 33.30
N VAL A 168 43.04 57.26 34.43
CA VAL A 168 43.12 58.68 34.84
C VAL A 168 44.39 59.05 35.64
N SER A 169 45.26 58.11 36.03
CA SER A 169 46.38 58.40 36.94
C SER A 169 47.78 58.09 36.40
N VAL A 170 48.04 58.31 35.12
CA VAL A 170 49.43 58.35 34.60
C VAL A 170 49.83 59.80 34.38
N GLU A 171 50.45 60.39 35.40
CA GLU A 171 51.20 61.64 35.27
C GLU A 171 52.26 61.46 34.17
N LYS A 172 52.24 62.37 33.20
CA LYS A 172 53.17 62.45 32.07
C LYS A 172 54.63 62.52 32.56
N PRO A 173 55.50 61.58 32.18
CA PRO A 173 56.93 61.88 32.11
C PRO A 173 57.14 62.74 30.86
N GLN A 174 57.64 63.96 31.09
CA GLN A 174 58.04 64.88 30.05
C GLN A 174 59.31 64.32 29.38
N CYS A 175 59.17 63.70 28.22
CA CYS A 175 60.32 63.41 27.36
C CYS A 175 59.95 63.68 25.91
N ALA A 176 60.57 64.71 25.36
CA ALA A 176 60.65 64.96 23.93
C ALA A 176 61.34 63.78 23.27
N ILE A 177 60.79 63.25 22.16
CA ILE A 177 61.53 62.61 21.06
C ILE A 177 60.58 62.37 19.87
N ASP A 178 61.13 62.77 18.71
CA ASP A 178 60.86 62.52 17.30
C ASP A 178 59.50 62.13 16.70
N LYS A 179 59.10 63.00 15.77
CA LYS A 179 58.12 62.78 14.70
C LYS A 179 58.75 61.94 13.58
N ARG A 180 58.59 60.61 13.59
CA ARG A 180 58.70 59.77 12.36
C ARG A 180 58.21 58.35 12.60
N LEU A 181 56.94 58.08 12.30
CA LEU A 181 56.42 56.91 11.57
C LEU A 181 54.88 56.89 11.71
N ILE A 182 54.18 57.41 10.70
CA ILE A 182 52.76 57.11 10.47
C ILE A 182 52.75 56.07 9.36
N SER A 183 52.53 54.81 9.74
CA SER A 183 52.29 53.70 8.84
C SER A 183 50.84 53.73 8.39
N THR A 184 50.67 53.75 7.07
CA THR A 184 49.42 53.82 6.31
C THR A 184 48.60 52.54 6.47
N GLY A 185 47.47 52.60 7.17
CA GLY A 185 46.41 51.60 7.06
C GLY A 185 45.81 51.62 5.66
N THR A 186 46.02 50.56 4.90
CA THR A 186 45.71 50.49 3.47
C THR A 186 44.21 50.36 3.22
N ALA A 187 43.73 51.00 2.14
CA ALA A 187 42.34 51.04 1.68
C ALA A 187 41.72 49.67 1.29
N ALA A 188 42.41 48.55 1.55
CA ALA A 188 41.95 47.20 1.27
C ALA A 188 40.93 46.70 2.30
N ASP A 189 41.06 47.10 3.57
CA ASP A 189 40.18 46.58 4.63
C ASP A 189 38.77 47.17 4.60
N TYR A 190 38.60 48.37 4.05
CA TYR A 190 37.27 49.00 3.92
C TYR A 190 36.40 48.36 2.84
N LYS A 191 37.00 47.67 1.85
CA LYS A 191 36.24 46.99 0.78
C LYS A 191 35.69 45.63 1.22
N LYS A 192 36.31 44.99 2.20
CA LYS A 192 35.93 43.64 2.64
C LYS A 192 34.64 43.63 3.46
N THR A 193 34.40 44.68 4.25
CA THR A 193 33.17 44.83 5.05
C THR A 193 31.94 45.22 4.22
N LYS A 194 32.11 46.02 3.16
CA LYS A 194 30.99 46.43 2.29
C LYS A 194 30.39 45.28 1.47
N ASN A 195 31.22 44.31 1.05
CA ASN A 195 30.74 43.13 0.32
C ASN A 195 30.00 42.13 1.22
N ALA A 196 30.32 42.06 2.50
CA ALA A 196 29.61 41.20 3.46
C ALA A 196 28.18 41.72 3.71
N GLN A 197 28.01 43.04 3.82
CA GLN A 197 26.69 43.67 3.98
C GLN A 197 25.77 43.42 2.77
N LEU A 198 26.31 43.56 1.55
CA LEU A 198 25.55 43.38 0.31
C LEU A 198 25.07 41.93 0.11
N MET A 199 25.84 40.94 0.57
CA MET A 199 25.44 39.53 0.54
C MET A 199 24.30 39.24 1.52
N HIS A 200 24.31 39.89 2.68
CA HIS A 200 23.26 39.73 3.68
C HIS A 200 21.92 40.30 3.19
N ASP A 201 21.93 41.47 2.56
CA ASP A 201 20.71 42.11 2.04
C ASP A 201 20.07 41.29 0.90
N LYS A 202 20.88 40.66 0.04
CA LYS A 202 20.38 39.75 -1.02
C LYS A 202 19.71 38.49 -0.46
N GLN A 203 20.22 37.95 0.66
CA GLN A 203 19.59 36.79 1.29
C GLN A 203 18.21 37.12 1.86
N LEU A 204 18.03 38.32 2.43
CA LEU A 204 16.74 38.78 2.92
C LEU A 204 15.72 39.01 1.79
N GLN A 205 16.17 39.49 0.63
CA GLN A 205 15.30 39.70 -0.52
C GLN A 205 14.73 38.39 -1.08
N ILE A 206 15.56 37.35 -1.22
CA ILE A 206 15.12 36.01 -1.67
C ILE A 206 14.12 35.40 -0.68
N MET A 207 14.35 35.61 0.62
CA MET A 207 13.49 35.04 1.66
C MET A 207 12.07 35.63 1.62
N ASN A 208 11.93 36.90 1.26
CA ASN A 208 10.62 37.56 1.14
C ASN A 208 9.87 37.17 -0.15
N GLU A 209 10.58 36.84 -1.23
CA GLU A 209 9.97 36.46 -2.51
C GLU A 209 9.33 35.06 -2.45
N ILE A 210 9.90 34.15 -1.66
CA ILE A 210 9.36 32.80 -1.43
C ILE A 210 8.01 32.84 -0.66
N ILE A 211 7.78 33.86 0.15
CA ILE A 211 6.55 33.98 0.96
C ILE A 211 5.35 34.36 0.08
N TYR A 212 5.56 35.12 -1.00
CA TYR A 212 4.48 35.65 -1.85
C TYR A 212 3.95 34.69 -2.92
N LEU A 213 4.65 33.58 -3.23
CA LEU A 213 4.26 32.67 -4.32
C LEU A 213 3.27 31.56 -3.90
N ASN A 214 2.76 31.56 -2.66
CA ASN A 214 1.93 30.48 -2.13
C ASN A 214 0.43 30.80 -1.99
N GLU A 215 -0.06 31.96 -2.45
CA GLU A 215 -1.43 32.40 -2.13
C GLU A 215 -2.46 32.31 -3.28
N ASP A 216 -2.09 32.06 -4.54
CA ASP A 216 -3.01 32.34 -5.67
C ASP A 216 -3.72 31.15 -6.37
N ASP A 217 -3.44 29.88 -6.08
CA ASP A 217 -4.01 28.77 -6.87
C ASP A 217 -5.12 27.97 -6.14
N ASN A 218 -6.33 28.54 -6.06
CA ASN A 218 -7.53 27.78 -5.71
C ASN A 218 -8.82 28.34 -6.35
N LYS A 219 -9.20 27.76 -7.51
CA LYS A 219 -10.55 27.59 -8.09
C LYS A 219 -10.37 26.80 -9.42
N THR A 220 -11.03 25.68 -9.71
CA THR A 220 -12.42 25.56 -10.20
C THR A 220 -12.80 24.07 -10.39
N GLN A 221 -14.10 23.79 -10.53
CA GLN A 221 -14.87 22.53 -10.45
C GLN A 221 -14.92 21.61 -11.70
N HIS A 222 -15.52 20.41 -11.49
CA HIS A 222 -16.63 19.74 -12.26
C HIS A 222 -16.38 18.40 -13.04
N ASP A 223 -17.23 17.41 -12.68
CA ASP A 223 -17.93 16.30 -13.41
C ASP A 223 -17.14 15.28 -14.26
N ALA A 224 -17.59 14.04 -14.54
CA ALA A 224 -18.49 13.03 -13.96
C ALA A 224 -18.23 11.73 -14.79
N ASP A 225 -18.81 10.61 -14.34
CA ASP A 225 -19.27 9.44 -15.11
C ASP A 225 -18.62 8.05 -14.90
N ASP A 226 -19.54 7.16 -14.54
CA ASP A 226 -19.50 5.73 -14.28
C ASP A 226 -19.41 4.89 -15.57
N ASP A 227 -18.88 3.67 -15.47
CA ASP A 227 -19.26 2.60 -16.41
C ASP A 227 -19.20 1.19 -15.81
N VAL A 228 -20.22 0.41 -16.18
CA VAL A 228 -20.69 -0.88 -15.65
C VAL A 228 -20.10 -2.06 -16.47
N PHE A 229 -19.85 -3.22 -15.83
CA PHE A 229 -19.53 -4.49 -16.54
C PHE A 229 -20.37 -5.68 -16.05
N GLN A 230 -21.02 -6.39 -16.99
CA GLN A 230 -21.73 -7.67 -16.85
C GLN A 230 -20.91 -8.81 -17.48
N ASP A 231 -20.80 -9.97 -16.80
CA ASP A 231 -20.88 -11.34 -17.40
C ASP A 231 -20.55 -12.50 -16.42
N GLY A 232 -21.59 -13.16 -15.92
CA GLY A 232 -21.84 -14.60 -16.14
C GLY A 232 -21.06 -15.74 -15.45
N PHE A 233 -19.80 -15.60 -15.00
CA PHE A 233 -19.07 -16.74 -14.40
C PHE A 233 -18.17 -16.36 -13.22
N LYS A 234 -18.48 -16.87 -12.01
CA LYS A 234 -17.61 -16.72 -10.83
C LYS A 234 -16.60 -17.86 -10.73
N LEU A 235 -15.39 -17.59 -11.20
CA LEU A 235 -14.22 -18.44 -10.96
C LEU A 235 -13.73 -18.24 -9.51
N VAL A 236 -14.14 -19.11 -8.58
CA VAL A 236 -13.62 -19.09 -7.21
C VAL A 236 -12.23 -19.74 -7.18
N THR A 237 -11.19 -18.96 -7.46
CA THR A 237 -9.81 -19.42 -7.24
C THR A 237 -9.37 -19.13 -5.81
N HIS A 238 -9.45 -20.11 -4.92
CA HIS A 238 -8.62 -20.07 -3.71
C HIS A 238 -7.17 -20.36 -4.10
N LYS A 239 -6.35 -19.32 -4.20
CA LYS A 239 -4.91 -19.38 -4.48
C LYS A 239 -4.16 -19.87 -3.23
N LYS A 240 -4.27 -21.16 -2.91
CA LYS A 240 -3.50 -21.78 -1.82
C LYS A 240 -2.13 -22.25 -2.33
N ARG A 241 -1.08 -21.66 -1.76
CA ARG A 241 0.34 -22.02 -1.93
C ARG A 241 0.53 -23.52 -1.76
N GLY A 242 1.20 -24.14 -2.75
CA GLY A 242 1.39 -25.57 -2.82
C GLY A 242 2.44 -26.07 -1.84
N ASN A 243 2.08 -27.09 -1.06
CA ASN A 243 3.02 -28.04 -0.48
C ASN A 243 2.98 -29.32 -1.34
N LYS A 244 4.15 -29.75 -1.81
CA LYS A 244 4.35 -30.94 -2.65
C LYS A 244 5.12 -31.96 -1.83
N ASN A 245 4.48 -33.09 -1.53
CA ASN A 245 5.11 -34.40 -1.45
C ASN A 245 3.99 -35.43 -1.38
N GLU A 246 3.79 -36.20 -2.45
CA GLU A 246 3.70 -37.66 -2.37
C GLU A 246 3.71 -38.26 -3.78
N LYS A 247 4.59 -39.24 -3.95
CA LYS A 247 4.76 -40.08 -5.14
C LYS A 247 3.66 -41.14 -5.13
N GLN A 248 3.12 -41.48 -6.30
CA GLN A 248 2.73 -42.86 -6.57
C GLN A 248 2.85 -43.20 -8.06
N LEU A 249 3.16 -44.48 -8.27
CA LEU A 249 3.59 -45.18 -9.48
C LEU A 249 2.45 -45.51 -10.47
N ASN A 250 2.86 -45.69 -11.74
CA ASN A 250 2.37 -46.57 -12.84
C ASN A 250 0.86 -46.52 -13.20
N SER A 251 0.44 -46.42 -14.48
CA SER A 251 0.76 -47.28 -15.64
C SER A 251 0.20 -46.69 -16.97
N ASP A 252 0.83 -47.08 -18.09
CA ASP A 252 0.43 -47.22 -19.51
C ASP A 252 -0.60 -46.27 -20.17
N SER A 253 -0.50 -45.80 -21.42
CA SER A 253 0.34 -46.12 -22.60
C SER A 253 0.18 -45.02 -23.69
N SER A 254 1.18 -44.89 -24.60
CA SER A 254 1.21 -44.12 -25.88
C SER A 254 1.49 -42.59 -25.90
N PRO A 255 2.00 -42.01 -27.02
CA PRO A 255 3.23 -42.33 -27.76
C PRO A 255 4.28 -41.18 -27.73
N LYS A 256 5.50 -41.53 -28.13
CA LYS A 256 6.81 -40.87 -27.91
C LYS A 256 6.92 -39.41 -28.40
N GLY A 257 6.78 -38.45 -27.48
CA GLY A 257 7.41 -37.13 -27.59
C GLY A 257 8.86 -37.20 -27.09
N LYS A 258 9.81 -36.56 -27.79
CA LYS A 258 11.23 -36.53 -27.44
C LYS A 258 11.40 -36.18 -25.95
N PRO A 259 12.21 -36.91 -25.17
CA PRO A 259 12.38 -36.65 -23.75
C PRO A 259 12.99 -35.26 -23.58
N SER A 260 12.18 -34.31 -23.10
CA SER A 260 12.71 -33.07 -22.55
C SER A 260 13.63 -33.52 -21.41
N LEU A 261 14.92 -33.25 -21.55
CA LEU A 261 15.87 -33.43 -20.45
C LEU A 261 15.30 -32.61 -19.29
N ASN A 262 14.73 -33.31 -18.31
CA ASN A 262 14.18 -32.72 -17.12
C ASN A 262 15.36 -32.05 -16.42
N GLU A 263 15.50 -30.75 -16.68
CA GLU A 263 16.51 -29.91 -16.07
C GLU A 263 16.37 -30.08 -14.56
N LYS A 264 17.31 -30.82 -13.96
CA LYS A 264 17.28 -31.14 -12.54
C LYS A 264 17.27 -29.80 -11.81
N ARG A 265 16.10 -29.39 -11.36
CA ARG A 265 15.91 -28.15 -10.62
C ARG A 265 16.82 -28.21 -9.41
N ARG A 266 17.93 -27.47 -9.44
CA ARG A 266 18.81 -27.31 -8.28
C ARG A 266 17.94 -26.88 -7.10
N SER A 267 18.09 -27.55 -5.96
CA SER A 267 17.41 -27.16 -4.74
C SER A 267 17.80 -25.72 -4.41
N LYS A 268 16.82 -24.93 -3.94
CA LYS A 268 17.11 -23.57 -3.50
C LYS A 268 18.00 -23.64 -2.25
N PRO A 269 19.01 -22.77 -2.12
CA PRO A 269 19.84 -22.72 -0.92
C PRO A 269 18.98 -22.42 0.31
N ILE A 270 19.30 -23.07 1.44
CA ILE A 270 18.66 -22.83 2.73
C ILE A 270 19.15 -21.47 3.26
N VAL A 271 18.22 -20.63 3.72
CA VAL A 271 18.52 -19.32 4.32
C VAL A 271 18.14 -19.41 5.79
N GLY A 272 19.10 -19.21 6.70
CA GLY A 272 18.83 -19.18 8.14
C GLY A 272 18.02 -17.94 8.54
N SER A 273 17.07 -18.12 9.45
CA SER A 273 16.22 -17.06 10.02
C SER A 273 16.39 -16.89 11.54
N GLY A 274 17.40 -17.54 12.13
CA GLY A 274 17.65 -17.46 13.56
C GLY A 274 18.17 -16.07 13.97
N VAL A 275 17.63 -15.54 15.06
CA VAL A 275 18.17 -14.35 15.73
C VAL A 275 19.32 -14.82 16.61
N SER A 276 20.55 -14.38 16.34
CA SER A 276 21.68 -14.75 17.19
C SER A 276 21.47 -14.19 18.60
N SER A 277 21.35 -15.06 19.60
CA SER A 277 21.48 -14.67 21.00
C SER A 277 22.84 -14.02 21.21
N SER A 278 22.87 -12.94 22.01
CA SER A 278 24.07 -12.17 22.33
C SER A 278 25.22 -13.10 22.78
N GLY A 279 26.28 -13.23 21.96
CA GLY A 279 27.47 -14.03 22.29
C GLY A 279 28.07 -14.86 21.14
N ASN A 280 27.40 -15.00 19.99
CA ASN A 280 27.94 -15.75 18.86
C ASN A 280 28.84 -14.92 17.93
N THR A 281 30.06 -15.40 17.67
CA THR A 281 31.05 -14.80 16.73
C THR A 281 30.61 -14.84 15.26
N LEU A 282 29.61 -15.67 14.92
CA LEU A 282 29.08 -15.79 13.56
C LEU A 282 27.97 -14.74 13.32
N VAL A 283 28.30 -13.71 12.54
CA VAL A 283 27.34 -12.69 12.09
C VAL A 283 27.04 -12.91 10.62
N GLY A 284 25.76 -13.08 10.28
CA GLY A 284 25.32 -13.11 8.89
C GLY A 284 25.44 -11.73 8.27
N VAL A 285 26.05 -11.62 7.09
CA VAL A 285 26.04 -10.37 6.31
C VAL A 285 24.59 -10.06 5.93
N PRO A 286 24.03 -8.90 6.33
CA PRO A 286 22.70 -8.50 5.90
C PRO A 286 22.66 -8.55 4.38
N LYS A 287 21.66 -9.24 3.81
CA LYS A 287 21.40 -9.16 2.38
C LYS A 287 21.21 -7.67 2.07
N ARG A 288 22.09 -7.09 1.25
CA ARG A 288 22.00 -5.69 0.78
C ARG A 288 20.54 -5.34 0.59
N ASN A 289 20.10 -4.24 1.21
CA ASN A 289 18.70 -3.79 1.30
C ASN A 289 17.97 -4.17 0.02
N LYS A 290 17.25 -5.29 0.07
CA LYS A 290 16.52 -5.76 -1.11
C LYS A 290 15.46 -4.73 -1.34
N THR A 291 15.58 -4.01 -2.43
CA THR A 291 14.55 -3.10 -2.88
C THR A 291 13.65 -3.84 -3.86
N SER A 292 12.36 -3.55 -3.80
CA SER A 292 11.40 -3.95 -4.82
C SER A 292 10.93 -2.69 -5.53
N SER A 293 10.93 -2.73 -6.86
CA SER A 293 10.37 -1.65 -7.66
C SER A 293 8.92 -1.95 -8.05
N PHE A 294 8.08 -0.93 -8.09
CA PHE A 294 6.67 -1.00 -8.48
C PHE A 294 6.38 0.09 -9.49
N HIS A 295 5.49 -0.23 -10.43
CA HIS A 295 4.89 0.71 -11.35
C HIS A 295 3.52 1.11 -10.81
N ILE A 296 3.34 2.41 -10.59
CA ILE A 296 2.06 3.00 -10.19
C ILE A 296 1.54 3.77 -11.39
N SER A 297 0.28 3.53 -11.75
CA SER A 297 -0.38 4.20 -12.88
C SER A 297 -1.78 4.66 -12.52
N ARG A 298 -2.33 5.53 -13.38
CA ARG A 298 -3.62 6.21 -13.19
C ARG A 298 -3.64 7.20 -12.03
N LEU A 299 -2.50 7.85 -11.77
CA LEU A 299 -2.47 9.03 -10.92
C LEU A 299 -2.84 10.27 -11.74
N LEU A 300 -3.27 11.34 -11.07
CA LEU A 300 -3.63 12.60 -11.74
C LEU A 300 -2.42 13.14 -12.52
N PRO A 301 -2.63 13.77 -13.69
CA PRO A 301 -1.53 14.25 -14.54
C PRO A 301 -0.65 15.30 -13.83
N GLY A 302 -1.26 16.11 -12.96
CA GLY A 302 -0.59 17.13 -12.14
C GLY A 302 0.19 16.60 -10.93
N THR A 303 0.06 15.31 -10.58
CA THR A 303 0.80 14.73 -9.45
C THR A 303 2.31 14.84 -9.67
N THR A 304 3.02 15.30 -8.64
CA THR A 304 4.48 15.42 -8.66
C THR A 304 5.16 14.24 -7.98
N VAL A 305 6.50 14.17 -8.03
CA VAL A 305 7.25 13.10 -7.37
C VAL A 305 7.16 13.25 -5.85
N GLU A 306 7.14 14.49 -5.37
CA GLU A 306 7.09 14.88 -3.97
C GLU A 306 5.80 14.42 -3.30
N ASP A 307 4.65 14.55 -3.99
CA ASP A 307 3.35 14.05 -3.51
C ASP A 307 3.38 12.56 -3.21
N VAL A 308 3.98 11.78 -4.13
CA VAL A 308 4.11 10.33 -3.99
C VAL A 308 5.08 10.01 -2.84
N VAL A 309 6.20 10.71 -2.72
CA VAL A 309 7.15 10.52 -1.61
C VAL A 309 6.54 10.91 -0.26
N ALA A 310 5.73 11.97 -0.20
CA ALA A 310 5.04 12.42 1.00
C ALA A 310 4.06 11.36 1.54
N LEU A 311 3.39 10.61 0.66
CA LEU A 311 2.55 9.46 1.05
C LEU A 311 3.33 8.40 1.84
N PHE A 312 4.62 8.22 1.52
CA PHE A 312 5.51 7.26 2.19
C PHE A 312 6.24 7.81 3.41
N ALA A 313 6.24 9.13 3.62
CA ALA A 313 7.02 9.78 4.68
C ALA A 313 6.64 9.28 6.09
N SER A 314 5.39 8.86 6.29
CA SER A 314 4.90 8.26 7.54
C SER A 314 5.48 6.87 7.82
N THR A 315 5.88 6.15 6.77
CA THR A 315 6.23 4.73 6.83
C THR A 315 7.74 4.52 6.68
N SER A 316 8.42 5.28 5.83
CA SER A 316 9.87 5.17 5.62
C SER A 316 10.46 6.37 4.88
N SER A 317 11.69 6.74 5.24
CA SER A 317 12.49 7.77 4.55
C SER A 317 13.26 7.23 3.33
N GLU A 318 13.35 5.91 3.13
CA GLU A 318 14.18 5.28 2.08
C GLU A 318 13.35 4.95 0.82
N VAL A 319 12.53 5.88 0.34
CA VAL A 319 11.74 5.67 -0.88
C VAL A 319 12.31 6.49 -2.03
N ASN A 320 12.64 5.82 -3.14
CA ASN A 320 13.05 6.49 -4.37
C ASN A 320 11.90 6.42 -5.38
N CYS A 321 11.50 7.58 -5.92
CA CYS A 321 10.39 7.71 -6.86
C CYS A 321 10.88 8.40 -8.14
N GLU A 322 10.54 7.83 -9.28
CA GLU A 322 10.89 8.33 -10.61
C GLU A 322 9.60 8.48 -11.44
N LYS A 323 9.32 9.69 -11.94
CA LYS A 323 8.17 9.92 -12.84
C LYS A 323 8.46 9.27 -14.19
N MET A 324 7.53 8.45 -14.66
CA MET A 324 7.63 7.76 -15.94
C MET A 324 6.78 8.44 -17.02
N SER A 325 7.18 8.28 -18.28
CA SER A 325 6.36 8.70 -19.43
C SER A 325 5.14 7.79 -19.54
N SER A 326 3.94 8.32 -19.24
CA SER A 326 2.67 7.66 -19.49
C SER A 326 2.37 7.57 -20.99
N LYS A 327 1.47 6.65 -21.39
CA LYS A 327 0.94 6.59 -22.76
C LYS A 327 0.04 7.79 -23.09
N HIS A 328 -0.68 8.31 -22.09
CA HIS A 328 -1.60 9.45 -22.19
C HIS A 328 -1.27 10.45 -21.07
N PRO A 329 -0.19 11.24 -21.18
CA PRO A 329 0.28 12.14 -20.12
C PRO A 329 -0.74 13.22 -19.73
N GLU A 330 -1.67 13.56 -20.62
CA GLU A 330 -2.77 14.49 -20.40
C GLU A 330 -3.88 13.92 -19.51
N VAL A 331 -4.06 12.59 -19.50
CA VAL A 331 -5.12 11.91 -18.73
C VAL A 331 -4.57 11.38 -17.41
N TYR A 332 -3.35 10.85 -17.41
CA TYR A 332 -2.75 10.29 -16.21
C TYR A 332 -1.23 10.32 -16.21
N SER A 333 -0.68 10.34 -15.00
CA SER A 333 0.73 10.16 -14.73
C SER A 333 1.03 8.74 -14.23
N SER A 334 2.27 8.30 -14.45
CA SER A 334 2.77 7.00 -14.00
C SER A 334 4.11 7.20 -13.32
N PHE A 335 4.38 6.40 -12.30
CA PHE A 335 5.59 6.51 -11.48
C PHE A 335 6.19 5.13 -11.25
N LYS A 336 7.51 5.11 -11.13
CA LYS A 336 8.27 3.96 -10.68
C LYS A 336 8.77 4.26 -9.27
N ILE A 337 8.23 3.54 -8.31
CA ILE A 337 8.71 3.59 -6.92
C ILE A 337 9.64 2.43 -6.63
N THR A 338 10.68 2.67 -5.86
CA THR A 338 11.61 1.66 -5.37
C THR A 338 11.65 1.75 -3.86
N VAL A 339 11.17 0.70 -3.20
CA VAL A 339 10.99 0.64 -1.75
C VAL A 339 11.73 -0.54 -1.14
N PRO A 340 12.11 -0.49 0.14
CA PRO A 340 12.63 -1.64 0.88
C PRO A 340 11.65 -2.81 0.87
N ASN A 341 12.18 -4.04 0.86
CA ASN A 341 11.35 -5.25 0.81
C ASN A 341 10.44 -5.42 2.05
N SER A 342 10.76 -4.76 3.17
CA SER A 342 9.88 -4.68 4.35
C SER A 342 8.55 -4.00 4.06
N LEU A 343 8.50 -3.05 3.12
CA LEU A 343 7.30 -2.29 2.76
C LEU A 343 6.51 -2.90 1.60
N THR A 344 7.00 -4.00 1.04
CA THR A 344 6.39 -4.63 -0.15
C THR A 344 4.94 -5.07 0.11
N GLU A 345 4.62 -5.51 1.31
CA GLU A 345 3.25 -5.93 1.66
C GLU A 345 2.32 -4.73 1.82
N SER A 346 2.79 -3.66 2.47
CA SER A 346 2.02 -2.41 2.64
C SER A 346 1.77 -1.71 1.29
N VAL A 347 2.76 -1.63 0.41
CA VAL A 347 2.61 -1.08 -0.96
C VAL A 347 1.62 -1.88 -1.81
N MET A 348 1.43 -3.17 -1.53
CA MET A 348 0.49 -4.03 -2.24
C MET A 348 -0.92 -4.05 -1.62
N ASP A 349 -1.13 -3.36 -0.50
CA ASP A 349 -2.45 -3.24 0.12
C ASP A 349 -3.32 -2.26 -0.67
N PRO A 350 -4.49 -2.68 -1.18
CA PRO A 350 -5.42 -1.78 -1.87
C PRO A 350 -5.84 -0.58 -1.04
N ASN A 351 -5.89 -0.72 0.29
CA ASN A 351 -6.31 0.37 1.19
C ASN A 351 -5.24 1.45 1.38
N PHE A 352 -3.99 1.18 0.99
CA PHE A 352 -2.91 2.17 1.06
C PHE A 352 -3.05 3.24 -0.04
N TRP A 353 -3.71 2.91 -1.15
CA TRP A 353 -3.77 3.77 -2.34
C TRP A 353 -5.13 4.46 -2.49
N PRO A 354 -5.17 5.68 -3.04
CA PRO A 354 -6.41 6.31 -3.46
C PRO A 354 -7.18 5.46 -4.47
N SER A 355 -8.50 5.62 -4.51
CA SER A 355 -9.36 4.91 -5.46
C SER A 355 -8.94 5.15 -6.91
N GLY A 356 -8.98 4.10 -7.73
CA GLY A 356 -8.63 4.14 -9.16
C GLY A 356 -7.14 3.99 -9.49
N VAL A 357 -6.25 4.10 -8.49
CA VAL A 357 -4.81 3.87 -8.67
C VAL A 357 -4.52 2.40 -8.91
N THR A 358 -3.59 2.13 -9.82
CA THR A 358 -3.18 0.76 -10.18
C THR A 358 -1.72 0.55 -9.84
N VAL A 359 -1.41 -0.53 -9.12
CA VAL A 359 -0.06 -0.84 -8.66
C VAL A 359 0.35 -2.21 -9.16
N ASN A 360 1.46 -2.25 -9.89
CA ASN A 360 2.03 -3.47 -10.44
C ASN A 360 3.48 -3.62 -10.01
N LYS A 361 3.90 -4.83 -9.64
CA LYS A 361 5.31 -5.08 -9.36
C LYS A 361 6.12 -4.89 -10.64
N PHE A 362 7.16 -4.06 -10.60
CA PHE A 362 8.03 -3.83 -11.75
C PHE A 362 8.87 -5.08 -11.97
N PHE A 363 8.62 -5.79 -13.07
CA PHE A 363 9.43 -6.95 -13.46
C PHE A 363 10.47 -6.50 -14.47
N TRP A 364 11.75 -6.57 -14.11
CA TRP A 364 12.80 -6.43 -15.10
C TRP A 364 12.68 -7.58 -16.09
N LYS A 365 12.50 -7.23 -17.37
CA LYS A 365 12.66 -8.19 -18.46
C LYS A 365 14.04 -8.79 -18.29
N ARG A 366 14.13 -10.11 -18.12
CA ARG A 366 15.43 -10.78 -18.06
C ARG A 366 16.12 -10.49 -19.39
N THR A 367 17.11 -9.61 -19.37
CA THR A 367 18.02 -9.46 -20.49
C THR A 367 18.72 -10.81 -20.60
N ASN A 368 18.43 -11.55 -21.67
CA ASN A 368 19.14 -12.78 -21.99
C ASN A 368 20.58 -12.38 -22.33
N GLN A 369 21.46 -12.32 -21.34
CA GLN A 369 22.90 -12.08 -21.50
C GLN A 369 23.64 -13.27 -22.16
N ASN A 370 22.94 -14.08 -22.98
CA ASN A 370 23.53 -15.20 -23.74
C ASN A 370 23.71 -14.88 -25.24
N GLN A 371 23.73 -13.60 -25.62
CA GLN A 371 24.08 -13.16 -26.97
C GLN A 371 25.15 -12.07 -26.89
N VAL A 372 26.37 -12.45 -26.57
CA VAL A 372 27.66 -11.99 -27.13
C VAL A 372 28.72 -12.75 -26.31
N ALA A 373 29.22 -13.85 -26.88
CA ALA A 373 30.53 -14.41 -26.60
C ALA A 373 31.11 -14.84 -27.95
#